data_AF-X1B5K2-F1
#
_entry.id   AF-X1B5K2-F1
#
_cell.length_a   1.000
_cell.length_b   1.000
_cell.length_c   1.000
_cell.angle_alpha   90.00
_cell.angle_beta   90.00
_cell.angle_gamma   90.00
#
_symmetry.space_group_name_H-M   'P 1'
#
loop_
_entity.id
_entity.type
_entity.pdbx_description
1 polymer ?
#
loop_
_entity_poly.entity_id
_entity_poly.type
_entity_poly.pdbx_seq_one_letter_code
_entity_poly.pdbx_strand_id
1 'polypeptide(L)'
;KELGFESKYCSLTLEEIKNALVKNIPIIAIQDYSLSNSLAHARVIIGYDDIHQEIITNDPIIGKNYKMSYSNFLAINISSNKDYCKSILISQEDVTL
;
A
#
# COMPACT_ATOMS: atom_id res chain seq x y z
N LYS A 1 -16.98 13.92 10.69
CA LYS A 1 -16.25 13.83 11.98
C LYS A 1 -14.85 13.36 11.66
N GLU A 2 -13.85 14.16 11.96
CA GLU A 2 -12.44 13.80 11.77
C GLU A 2 -11.97 12.92 12.93
N LEU A 3 -11.00 12.03 12.65
CA LEU A 3 -10.47 11.08 13.63
C LEU A 3 -9.22 11.59 14.35
N GLY A 4 -8.70 12.77 13.99
CA GLY A 4 -7.51 13.38 14.61
C GLY A 4 -6.18 12.76 14.19
N PHE A 5 -6.10 12.20 12.99
CA PHE A 5 -4.85 11.72 12.39
C PHE A 5 -4.43 12.65 11.26
N GLU A 6 -3.12 12.79 11.09
CA GLU A 6 -2.56 13.38 9.88
C GLU A 6 -2.58 12.37 8.75
N SER A 7 -2.82 12.86 7.53
CA SER A 7 -2.83 12.02 6.36
C SER A 7 -2.17 12.69 5.16
N LYS A 8 -1.41 11.91 4.39
CA LYS A 8 -0.73 12.39 3.19
C LYS A 8 -1.00 11.44 2.03
N TYR A 9 -1.57 11.99 0.97
CA TYR A 9 -1.66 11.30 -0.32
C TYR A 9 -0.36 11.53 -1.11
N CYS A 10 0.27 10.45 -1.54
CA CYS A 10 1.51 10.50 -2.32
C CYS A 10 1.64 9.27 -3.22
N SER A 11 2.75 9.20 -3.95
CA SER A 11 3.15 8.04 -4.74
C SER A 11 4.43 7.47 -4.13
N LEU A 12 4.43 6.17 -3.83
CA LEU A 12 5.57 5.49 -3.20
C LEU A 12 6.02 4.31 -4.05
N THR A 13 7.33 4.13 -4.13
CA THR A 13 7.95 2.88 -4.58
C THR A 13 7.78 1.78 -3.54
N LEU A 14 7.98 0.52 -3.96
CA LEU A 14 7.97 -0.61 -3.03
C LEU A 14 8.99 -0.43 -1.89
N GLU A 15 10.16 0.15 -2.19
CA GLU A 15 11.20 0.39 -1.18
C GLU A 15 10.79 1.47 -0.18
N GLU A 16 10.18 2.57 -0.63
CA GLU A 16 9.64 3.60 0.26
C GLU A 16 8.50 3.06 1.13
N ILE A 17 7.67 2.15 0.59
CA ILE A 17 6.66 1.44 1.37
C ILE A 17 7.32 0.63 2.49
N LYS A 18 8.35 -0.17 2.19
CA LYS A 18 9.08 -0.95 3.20
C LYS A 18 9.69 -0.05 4.28
N ASN A 19 10.31 1.06 3.87
CA ASN A 19 10.89 2.04 4.79
C ASN A 19 9.85 2.66 5.73
N ALA A 20 8.63 2.93 5.25
CA ALA A 20 7.55 3.40 6.09
C ALA A 20 7.07 2.33 7.09
N LEU A 21 6.98 1.06 6.66
CA LEU A 21 6.58 -0.05 7.53
C LEU A 21 7.59 -0.30 8.66
N VAL A 22 8.89 -0.18 8.38
CA VAL A 22 9.95 -0.23 9.43
C VAL A 22 9.76 0.87 10.48
N LYS A 23 9.24 2.03 10.08
CA LYS A 23 8.89 3.15 10.98
C LYS A 23 7.50 2.98 11.65
N ASN A 24 6.85 1.83 11.50
CA ASN A 24 5.48 1.54 11.97
C ASN A 24 4.41 2.50 11.42
N ILE A 25 4.61 3.03 10.21
CA ILE A 25 3.63 3.89 9.54
C ILE A 25 2.74 3.01 8.66
N PRO A 26 1.43 2.89 8.95
CA PRO A 26 0.51 2.16 8.10
C PRO A 26 0.32 2.88 6.76
N ILE A 27 0.30 2.10 5.67
CA ILE A 27 0.06 2.62 4.32
C ILE A 27 -1.22 2.03 3.76
N ILE A 28 -2.07 2.88 3.19
CA ILE A 28 -3.19 2.44 2.36
C ILE A 28 -2.77 2.55 0.90
N ALA A 29 -2.69 1.43 0.20
CA ALA A 29 -2.46 1.37 -1.25
C ALA A 29 -3.77 1.57 -2.00
N ILE A 30 -3.75 2.39 -3.06
CA ILE A 30 -4.85 2.60 -3.99
C ILE A 30 -4.47 2.02 -5.35
N GLN A 31 -5.14 0.94 -5.72
CA GLN A 31 -4.76 0.07 -6.83
C GLN A 31 -5.99 -0.40 -7.60
N ASP A 32 -5.79 -0.98 -8.77
CA ASP A 32 -6.81 -1.78 -9.41
C ASP A 32 -7.15 -2.97 -8.50
N TYR A 33 -8.41 -3.39 -8.49
CA TYR A 33 -8.85 -4.55 -7.71
C TYR A 33 -8.04 -5.80 -8.08
N SER A 34 -7.77 -6.01 -9.37
CA SER A 34 -6.92 -7.10 -9.84
C SER A 34 -6.41 -6.81 -11.25
N LEU A 35 -5.52 -7.66 -11.77
CA LEU A 35 -5.01 -7.55 -13.15
C LEU A 35 -6.12 -7.55 -14.22
N SER A 36 -7.27 -8.17 -13.93
CA SER A 36 -8.42 -8.26 -14.85
C SER A 36 -9.58 -7.34 -14.48
N ASN A 37 -9.46 -6.53 -13.44
CA ASN A 37 -10.53 -5.66 -12.96
C ASN A 37 -9.95 -4.32 -12.47
N SER A 38 -10.15 -3.27 -13.26
CA SER A 38 -9.67 -1.91 -13.02
C SER A 38 -10.56 -1.08 -12.08
N LEU A 39 -11.49 -1.72 -11.36
CA LEU A 39 -12.23 -1.04 -10.31
C LEU A 39 -11.26 -0.62 -9.21
N ALA A 40 -11.24 0.67 -8.87
CA ALA A 40 -10.35 1.20 -7.86
C ALA A 40 -10.63 0.55 -6.49
N HIS A 41 -9.57 0.10 -5.84
CA HIS A 41 -9.62 -0.66 -4.60
C HIS A 41 -8.54 -0.18 -3.64
N ALA A 42 -8.86 -0.24 -2.34
CA ALA A 42 -7.96 0.17 -1.28
C ALA A 42 -7.58 -1.02 -0.40
N ARG A 43 -6.30 -1.09 -0.04
CA ARG A 43 -5.74 -2.15 0.83
C ARG A 43 -4.83 -1.54 1.86
N VAL A 44 -4.84 -2.05 3.09
CA VAL A 44 -3.85 -1.64 4.10
C VAL A 44 -2.64 -2.53 3.97
N ILE A 45 -1.47 -1.97 3.67
CA ILE A 45 -0.20 -2.68 3.70
C ILE A 45 0.26 -2.76 5.17
N ILE A 46 0.58 -3.97 5.62
CA ILE A 46 0.94 -4.24 7.01
C ILE A 46 2.29 -4.95 7.16
N GLY A 47 2.92 -5.35 6.06
CA GLY A 47 4.20 -6.04 6.11
C GLY A 47 4.69 -6.45 4.73
N TYR A 48 5.88 -7.05 4.73
CA TYR A 48 6.54 -7.57 3.54
C TYR A 48 7.41 -8.77 3.92
N ASP A 49 7.72 -9.62 2.94
CA ASP A 49 8.59 -10.78 3.05
C ASP A 49 9.53 -10.80 1.84
N ASP A 50 10.80 -10.42 2.06
CA ASP A 50 11.80 -10.38 0.99
C ASP A 50 12.34 -11.76 0.59
N ILE A 51 12.17 -12.79 1.43
CA ILE A 51 12.57 -14.16 1.08
C ILE A 51 11.61 -14.69 0.01
N HIS A 52 10.31 -14.47 0.20
CA HIS A 52 9.26 -14.92 -0.74
C HIS A 52 8.88 -13.86 -1.78
N GLN A 53 9.40 -12.63 -1.66
CA GLN A 53 9.06 -11.46 -2.47
C GLN A 53 7.56 -11.14 -2.45
N GLU A 54 7.00 -11.05 -1.24
CA GLU A 54 5.57 -10.83 -1.01
C GLU A 54 5.31 -9.55 -0.22
N ILE A 55 4.26 -8.82 -0.61
CA ILE A 55 3.64 -7.80 0.22
C ILE A 55 2.48 -8.41 0.99
N ILE A 56 2.28 -8.00 2.23
CA ILE A 56 1.23 -8.49 3.12
C ILE A 56 0.23 -7.36 3.37
N THR A 57 -1.04 -7.63 3.09
CA THR A 57 -2.11 -6.64 3.16
C THR A 57 -3.29 -7.11 3.98
N ASN A 58 -4.03 -6.18 4.56
CA ASN A 58 -5.43 -6.39 4.92
C ASN A 58 -6.30 -5.83 3.80
N ASP A 59 -6.98 -6.73 3.11
CA ASP A 59 -7.88 -6.42 2.01
C ASP A 59 -9.34 -6.48 2.52
N PRO A 60 -10.15 -5.44 2.32
CA PRO A 60 -11.52 -5.40 2.84
C PRO A 60 -12.47 -6.42 2.18
N ILE A 61 -12.10 -6.97 1.02
CA ILE A 61 -12.88 -7.98 0.29
C ILE A 61 -12.30 -9.39 0.53
N ILE A 62 -10.98 -9.55 0.42
CA ILE A 62 -10.32 -10.88 0.52
C ILE A 62 -10.08 -11.29 1.97
N GLY A 63 -9.74 -10.35 2.84
CA GLY A 63 -9.49 -10.59 4.26
C GLY A 63 -8.10 -10.15 4.74
N LYS A 64 -7.78 -10.54 5.97
CA LYS A 64 -6.54 -10.16 6.67
C LYS A 64 -5.34 -10.99 6.20
N ASN A 65 -4.15 -10.40 6.30
CA ASN A 65 -2.87 -11.04 5.97
C ASN A 65 -2.83 -11.64 4.55
N TYR A 66 -3.56 -11.03 3.61
CA TYR A 66 -3.53 -11.43 2.21
C TYR A 66 -2.15 -11.12 1.63
N LYS A 67 -1.53 -12.16 1.06
CA LYS A 67 -0.19 -12.09 0.49
C LYS A 67 -0.27 -11.97 -1.02
N MET A 68 0.55 -11.09 -1.57
CA MET A 68 0.66 -10.89 -3.02
C MET A 68 2.13 -10.75 -3.38
N SER A 69 2.57 -11.37 -4.48
CA SER A 69 3.93 -11.15 -4.96
C SER A 69 4.17 -9.68 -5.28
N TYR A 70 5.40 -9.20 -5.12
CA TYR A 70 5.78 -7.83 -5.48
C TYR A 70 5.42 -7.51 -6.94
N SER A 71 5.64 -8.45 -7.86
CA SER A 71 5.30 -8.28 -9.27
C SER A 71 3.80 -8.03 -9.49
N ASN A 72 2.93 -8.82 -8.85
CA ASN A 72 1.48 -8.65 -8.97
C ASN A 72 1.03 -7.35 -8.31
N PHE A 73 1.62 -7.00 -7.17
CA PHE A 73 1.32 -5.75 -6.47
C PHE A 73 1.66 -4.52 -7.33
N LEU A 74 2.84 -4.50 -7.96
CA LEU A 74 3.22 -3.39 -8.84
C LEU A 74 2.35 -3.33 -10.09
N ALA A 75 2.03 -4.47 -10.69
CA ALA A 75 1.26 -4.54 -11.92
C ALA A 75 -0.17 -3.94 -11.79
N ILE A 76 -0.76 -3.99 -10.59
CA ILE A 76 -2.08 -3.41 -10.32
C ILE A 76 -2.04 -1.94 -9.85
N ASN A 77 -0.89 -1.27 -9.85
CA ASN A 77 -0.82 0.16 -9.51
C ASN A 77 -1.57 1.04 -10.52
N ILE A 78 -2.38 1.99 -10.06
CA ILE A 78 -3.12 2.94 -10.91
C ILE A 78 -2.22 4.15 -11.24
N SER A 79 -1.12 3.89 -11.94
CA SER A 79 -0.13 4.88 -12.35
C SER A 79 0.42 4.53 -13.74
N SER A 80 0.87 5.55 -14.47
CA SER A 80 1.53 5.35 -15.77
C SER A 80 2.87 4.63 -15.61
N ASN A 81 3.58 4.90 -14.51
CA ASN A 81 4.75 4.13 -14.08
C ASN A 81 4.36 3.20 -12.91
N LYS A 82 4.27 1.90 -13.21
CA LYS A 82 3.86 0.85 -12.27
C LYS A 82 4.80 0.66 -11.07
N ASP A 83 6.00 1.23 -11.09
CA ASP A 83 6.89 1.24 -9.92
C ASP A 83 6.35 2.12 -8.78
N TYR A 84 5.43 3.04 -9.08
CA TYR A 84 4.85 3.95 -8.10
C TYR A 84 3.41 3.56 -7.74
N CYS A 85 3.20 3.24 -6.46
CA CYS A 85 1.90 2.98 -5.86
C CYS A 85 1.30 4.27 -5.30
N LYS A 86 0.08 4.62 -5.74
CA LYS A 86 -0.71 5.67 -5.10
C LYS A 86 -1.04 5.23 -3.68
N SER A 87 -0.67 6.06 -2.72
CA SER A 87 -0.65 5.69 -1.31
C SER A 87 -1.23 6.80 -0.45
N ILE A 88 -1.89 6.42 0.64
CA ILE A 88 -2.24 7.31 1.75
C ILE A 88 -1.44 6.84 2.96
N LEU A 89 -0.59 7.72 3.50
CA LEU A 89 -0.01 7.54 4.81
C LEU A 89 -0.96 8.08 5.87
N ILE A 90 -1.02 7.41 7.01
CA ILE A 90 -1.75 7.87 8.19
C ILE A 90 -0.80 7.85 9.38
N SER A 91 -0.74 8.94 10.12
CA SER A 91 0.16 9.09 11.27
C SER A 91 -0.47 9.96 12.37
N GLN A 92 0.06 9.87 13.59
CA GLN A 92 -0.39 10.72 14.71
C GLN A 92 0.18 12.15 14.64
N GLU A 93 1.29 12.31 13.92
CA GLU A 93 2.00 13.58 13.71
C GLU A 93 2.42 13.67 12.24
N ASP A 94 2.85 14.85 11.80
CA ASP A 94 3.36 15.04 10.43
C ASP A 94 4.59 14.16 10.16
N VAL A 95 4.51 13.36 9.09
CA VAL A 95 5.57 12.44 8.70
C VAL A 95 6.25 12.92 7.42
N THR A 96 7.58 13.03 7.47
CA THR A 96 8.44 13.16 6.28
C THR A 96 9.09 11.79 6.02
N LEU A 97 8.84 11.23 4.83
CA LEU A 97 9.44 9.97 4.39
C LEU A 97 10.83 10.19 3.83
#